data_AF-A0A671U173-F1
#
_entry.id   AF-A0A671U173-F1
#
_cell.length_a   1.000
_cell.length_b   1.000
_cell.length_c   1.000
_cell.angle_alpha   90.00
_cell.angle_beta   90.00
_cell.angle_gamma   90.00
#
_symmetry.space_group_name_H-M   'P 1'
#
loop_
_entity.id
_entity.type
_entity.pdbx_description
1 polymer ?
#
loop_
_entity_poly.entity_id
_entity_poly.type
_entity_poly.pdbx_seq_one_letter_code
_entity_poly.pdbx_strand_id
1 'polypeptide(L)'
;MFALVLPFNVIIFNVFIYVCVLLLLTSSWRAASGLPLRTLSPERCEECSSLFRSLLLNISGLPKNTLCYGIPPSKAVVKSTADTVLACAPTQHSGCMMQRNSSFSESECMRNIMKDLAHYDAVIQSYLRIAHVPLLNPTLGIIQDLRKKCSPMADGDNDASEVFFSWKNDSFMDRQEMCKMMRGFYARLITINRAMGYISSGDHRM
;
A
#
# COMPACT_ATOMS: atom_id res chain seq x y z
N MET A 1 60.50 -44.38 -4.30
CA MET A 1 59.37 -44.83 -3.45
C MET A 1 58.63 -43.58 -3.03
N PHE A 2 57.56 -43.25 -3.76
CA PHE A 2 56.76 -42.04 -3.59
C PHE A 2 55.63 -42.27 -2.57
N ALA A 3 55.24 -41.16 -1.93
CA ALA A 3 53.91 -40.83 -1.43
C ALA A 3 53.34 -41.63 -0.25
N LEU A 4 53.24 -40.97 0.92
CA LEU A 4 52.21 -41.23 1.94
C LEU A 4 52.09 -40.11 3.01
N VAL A 5 52.25 -38.83 2.63
CA VAL A 5 52.08 -37.69 3.57
C VAL A 5 50.91 -36.75 3.17
N LEU A 6 49.99 -37.23 2.33
CA LEU A 6 48.86 -36.43 1.84
C LEU A 6 47.44 -36.81 2.35
N PRO A 7 47.14 -37.95 3.00
CA PRO A 7 45.73 -38.28 3.28
C PRO A 7 45.18 -37.61 4.55
N PHE A 8 46.02 -37.21 5.51
CA PHE A 8 45.54 -36.74 6.82
C PHE A 8 44.88 -35.36 6.77
N ASN A 9 45.46 -34.41 6.02
CA ASN A 9 44.91 -33.05 5.91
C ASN A 9 43.57 -33.00 5.16
N VAL A 10 43.37 -33.89 4.19
CA VAL A 10 42.13 -33.96 3.40
C VAL A 10 40.96 -34.51 4.24
N ILE A 11 41.24 -35.47 5.13
CA ILE A 11 40.24 -36.04 6.03
C ILE A 11 39.81 -34.98 7.06
N ILE A 12 40.76 -34.26 7.67
CA ILE A 12 40.47 -33.20 8.64
C ILE A 12 39.63 -32.08 7.99
N PHE A 13 39.98 -31.68 6.76
CA PHE A 13 39.24 -30.66 6.03
C PHE A 13 37.79 -31.09 5.71
N ASN A 14 37.59 -32.35 5.30
CA ASN A 14 36.24 -32.88 5.03
C ASN A 14 35.39 -33.00 6.30
N VAL A 15 35.99 -33.41 7.43
CA VAL A 15 35.28 -33.47 8.72
C VAL A 15 34.86 -32.07 9.17
N PHE A 16 35.73 -31.07 9.00
CA PHE A 16 35.41 -29.68 9.36
C PHE A 16 34.25 -29.13 8.52
N ILE A 17 34.25 -29.37 7.20
CA ILE A 17 33.16 -28.98 6.30
C ILE A 17 31.84 -29.64 6.75
N TYR A 18 31.86 -30.94 7.07
CA TYR A 18 30.65 -31.67 7.48
C TYR A 18 30.07 -31.14 8.79
N VAL A 19 30.92 -30.83 9.78
CA VAL A 19 30.51 -30.23 11.06
C VAL A 19 29.92 -28.82 10.85
N CYS A 20 30.52 -28.00 9.99
CA CYS A 20 29.98 -26.68 9.65
C CYS A 20 28.62 -26.77 8.95
N VAL A 21 28.44 -27.72 8.03
CA VAL A 21 27.15 -27.94 7.34
C VAL A 21 26.08 -28.40 8.34
N LEU A 22 26.40 -29.30 9.27
CA LEU A 22 25.47 -29.72 10.33
C LEU A 22 25.08 -28.58 11.26
N LEU A 23 26.03 -27.74 11.68
CA LEU A 23 25.76 -26.57 12.52
C LEU A 23 24.83 -25.57 11.83
N LEU A 24 25.03 -25.32 10.53
CA LEU A 24 24.14 -24.44 9.76
C LEU A 24 22.72 -25.00 9.63
N LEU A 25 22.57 -26.32 9.44
CA LEU A 25 21.26 -26.96 9.34
C LEU A 25 20.46 -26.87 10.65
N THR A 26 21.14 -26.99 11.80
CA THR A 26 20.49 -26.92 13.13
C THR A 26 20.16 -25.48 13.57
N SER A 27 20.86 -24.47 13.07
CA SER A 27 20.61 -23.05 13.43
C SER A 27 19.35 -22.46 12.78
N SER A 28 18.75 -23.15 11.81
CA SER A 28 17.55 -22.72 11.09
C SER A 28 16.25 -22.86 11.90
N TRP A 29 16.30 -23.50 13.07
CA TRP A 29 15.13 -23.79 13.89
C TRP A 29 14.90 -22.74 14.98
N ARG A 30 14.72 -21.48 14.57
CA ARG A 30 14.00 -20.52 15.41
C ARG A 30 12.57 -20.46 14.93
N ALA A 31 11.69 -21.22 15.57
CA ALA A 31 10.26 -20.96 15.48
C ALA A 31 10.03 -19.56 16.04
N ALA A 32 9.75 -18.59 15.16
CA ALA A 32 9.32 -17.26 15.55
C ALA A 32 7.93 -17.38 16.18
N SER A 33 7.88 -17.51 17.50
CA SER A 33 6.63 -17.48 18.26
C SER A 33 6.18 -16.03 18.40
N GLY A 34 5.42 -15.53 17.43
CA GLY A 34 4.68 -14.28 17.58
C GLY A 34 3.44 -14.49 18.46
N LEU A 35 3.34 -13.78 19.59
CA LEU A 35 2.09 -13.69 20.35
C LEU A 35 1.00 -13.01 19.49
N PRO A 36 -0.27 -13.44 19.55
CA PRO A 36 -1.33 -12.72 18.87
C PRO A 36 -1.64 -11.43 19.64
N LEU A 37 -1.10 -10.31 19.16
CA LEU A 37 -1.52 -8.98 19.58
C LEU A 37 -2.69 -8.52 18.72
N ARG A 38 -3.58 -7.76 19.37
CA ARG A 38 -4.91 -7.35 18.93
C ARG A 38 -4.83 -6.40 17.73
N THR A 39 -4.70 -6.95 16.53
CA THR A 39 -4.83 -6.20 15.26
C THR A 39 -6.11 -6.60 14.54
N LEU A 40 -6.48 -5.90 13.45
CA LEU A 40 -7.53 -6.38 12.54
C LEU A 40 -7.35 -7.89 12.33
N SER A 41 -8.45 -8.65 12.44
CA SER A 41 -8.42 -10.10 12.19
C SER A 41 -7.67 -10.36 10.87
N PRO A 42 -6.76 -11.35 10.79
CA PRO A 42 -5.98 -11.61 9.58
C PRO A 42 -6.85 -11.71 8.31
N GLU A 43 -8.07 -12.22 8.45
CA GLU A 43 -9.09 -12.28 7.40
C GLU A 43 -9.53 -10.89 6.88
N ARG A 44 -9.71 -9.89 7.77
CA ARG A 44 -10.01 -8.50 7.37
C ARG A 44 -8.82 -7.84 6.69
N CYS A 45 -7.59 -8.14 7.13
CA CYS A 45 -6.39 -7.61 6.48
C CYS A 45 -6.26 -8.12 5.04
N GLU A 46 -6.54 -9.40 4.81
CA GLU A 46 -6.51 -10.00 3.48
C GLU A 46 -7.60 -9.41 2.55
N GLU A 47 -8.84 -9.31 3.04
CA GLU A 47 -9.95 -8.71 2.28
C GLU A 47 -9.63 -7.26 1.88
N CYS A 48 -9.13 -6.45 2.83
CA CYS A 48 -8.76 -5.07 2.57
C CYS A 48 -7.61 -4.94 1.57
N SER A 49 -6.57 -5.76 1.71
CA SER A 49 -5.45 -5.80 0.76
C SER A 49 -5.92 -6.12 -0.66
N SER A 50 -6.84 -7.09 -0.80
CA SER A 50 -7.44 -7.46 -2.09
C SER A 50 -8.27 -6.31 -2.70
N LEU A 51 -9.09 -5.62 -1.91
CA LEU A 51 -9.86 -4.47 -2.36
C LEU A 51 -8.97 -3.29 -2.80
N PHE A 52 -7.88 -3.00 -2.08
CA PHE A 52 -6.93 -1.94 -2.46
C PHE A 52 -6.19 -2.27 -3.77
N ARG A 53 -5.85 -3.54 -4.01
CA ARG A 53 -5.29 -4.00 -5.29
C ARG A 53 -6.30 -3.84 -6.41
N SER A 54 -7.54 -4.25 -6.18
CA SER A 54 -8.64 -4.11 -7.15
C SER A 54 -8.88 -2.64 -7.52
N LEU A 55 -8.85 -1.74 -6.54
CA LEU A 55 -8.96 -0.30 -6.75
C LEU A 55 -7.81 0.25 -7.63
N LEU A 56 -6.57 -0.16 -7.34
CA LEU A 56 -5.40 0.25 -8.12
C LEU A 56 -5.50 -0.22 -9.58
N LEU A 57 -5.93 -1.47 -9.80
CA LEU A 57 -6.11 -2.03 -11.14
C LEU A 57 -7.18 -1.28 -11.92
N ASN A 58 -8.36 -1.05 -11.32
CA ASN A 58 -9.43 -0.30 -11.96
C ASN A 58 -8.99 1.12 -12.35
N ILE A 59 -8.31 1.81 -11.43
CA ILE A 59 -7.83 3.17 -11.69
C ILE A 59 -6.69 3.19 -12.70
N SER A 60 -5.84 2.15 -12.79
CA SER A 60 -4.76 2.14 -13.79
C SER A 60 -5.24 2.21 -15.24
N GLY A 61 -6.47 1.75 -15.51
CA GLY A 61 -7.12 1.83 -16.82
C GLY A 61 -7.80 3.18 -17.07
N LEU A 62 -8.30 3.87 -16.04
CA LEU A 62 -9.07 5.11 -16.20
C LEU A 62 -8.31 6.23 -16.93
N PRO A 63 -7.03 6.54 -16.63
CA PRO A 63 -6.26 7.55 -17.35
C PRO A 63 -5.94 7.19 -18.80
N LYS A 64 -6.04 5.90 -19.18
CA LYS A 64 -5.79 5.42 -20.55
C LYS A 64 -7.08 5.37 -21.38
N ASN A 65 -8.23 5.52 -20.74
CA ASN A 65 -9.55 5.37 -21.36
C ASN A 65 -10.18 6.72 -21.74
N THR A 66 -11.46 6.66 -22.12
CA THR A 66 -12.28 7.80 -22.55
C THR A 66 -12.29 8.98 -21.58
N LEU A 67 -12.03 8.80 -20.27
CA LEU A 67 -11.99 9.92 -19.33
C LEU A 67 -10.90 10.94 -19.69
N CYS A 68 -9.71 10.47 -20.07
CA CYS A 68 -8.54 11.30 -20.37
C CYS A 68 -8.22 11.41 -21.88
N TYR A 69 -9.03 10.81 -22.74
CA TYR A 69 -8.80 10.82 -24.19
C TYR A 69 -8.77 12.26 -24.77
N GLY A 70 -7.76 12.58 -25.57
CA GLY A 70 -7.60 13.93 -26.14
C GLY A 70 -7.20 15.01 -25.14
N ILE A 71 -6.98 14.68 -23.87
CA ILE A 71 -6.42 15.58 -22.87
C ILE A 71 -4.90 15.40 -22.86
N PRO A 72 -4.11 16.46 -23.11
CA PRO A 72 -2.67 16.34 -23.12
C PRO A 72 -2.13 15.81 -21.78
N PRO A 73 -1.01 15.07 -21.81
CA PRO A 73 -0.34 14.67 -20.57
C PRO A 73 -0.05 15.94 -19.77
N SER A 74 -0.64 16.00 -18.59
CA SER A 74 -0.54 17.11 -17.65
C SER A 74 -0.17 16.53 -16.30
N LYS A 75 0.48 17.34 -15.46
CA LYS A 75 0.93 16.92 -14.12
C LYS A 75 -0.27 16.38 -13.34
N ALA A 76 -0.07 15.21 -12.73
CA ALA A 76 -1.02 14.64 -11.79
C ALA A 76 -1.19 15.63 -10.61
N VAL A 77 -2.43 15.83 -10.16
CA VAL A 77 -2.71 16.70 -9.01
C VAL A 77 -3.31 15.86 -7.90
N VAL A 78 -2.63 15.82 -6.76
CA VAL A 78 -3.18 15.26 -5.53
C VAL A 78 -3.73 16.41 -4.72
N LYS A 79 -5.06 16.47 -4.56
CA LYS A 79 -5.76 17.52 -3.82
C LYS A 79 -6.24 17.09 -2.44
N SER A 80 -6.11 15.81 -2.12
CA SER A 80 -6.35 15.33 -0.76
C SER A 80 -5.37 16.00 0.20
N THR A 81 -5.87 16.46 1.33
CA THR A 81 -5.11 17.06 2.43
C THR A 81 -4.49 16.01 3.35
N ALA A 82 -4.67 14.72 3.06
CA ALA A 82 -4.11 13.65 3.88
C ALA A 82 -2.59 13.54 3.70
N ASP A 83 -1.89 13.44 4.83
CA ASP A 83 -0.43 13.27 4.90
C ASP A 83 0.00 11.81 4.72
N THR A 84 -0.73 11.05 3.88
CA THR A 84 -0.55 9.59 3.69
C THR A 84 0.88 9.21 3.33
N VAL A 85 1.57 10.01 2.53
CA VAL A 85 2.98 9.72 2.16
C VAL A 85 3.88 9.75 3.40
N LEU A 86 3.68 10.71 4.30
CA LEU A 86 4.46 10.84 5.53
C LEU A 86 4.02 9.81 6.57
N ALA A 87 2.72 9.70 6.82
CA ALA A 87 2.15 8.78 7.81
C ALA A 87 2.42 7.30 7.48
N CYS A 88 2.51 6.97 6.19
CA CYS A 88 2.78 5.60 5.74
C CYS A 88 4.24 5.37 5.32
N ALA A 89 5.14 6.33 5.52
CA ALA A 89 6.54 6.14 5.24
C ALA A 89 7.13 5.13 6.25
N PRO A 90 7.87 4.10 5.80
CA PRO A 90 8.64 3.27 6.71
C PRO A 90 9.71 4.12 7.41
N THR A 91 10.05 3.76 8.64
CA THR A 91 10.99 4.52 9.46
C THR A 91 12.34 4.65 8.77
N GLN A 92 12.81 5.88 8.57
CA GLN A 92 14.14 6.14 8.00
C GLN A 92 15.19 6.01 9.09
N HIS A 93 15.76 4.82 9.28
CA HIS A 93 17.07 4.70 9.89
C HIS A 93 18.14 4.68 8.79
N SER A 94 19.11 5.57 8.91
CA SER A 94 20.26 5.67 8.01
C SER A 94 21.15 4.42 8.12
N GLY A 95 20.81 3.38 7.37
CA GLY A 95 21.66 2.21 7.15
C GLY A 95 20.88 0.92 6.95
N CYS A 96 21.44 -0.03 6.19
CA CYS A 96 20.95 -1.41 6.05
C CYS A 96 21.11 -2.24 7.35
N MET A 97 20.93 -1.62 8.52
CA MET A 97 20.91 -2.28 9.82
C MET A 97 19.50 -2.21 10.39
N MET A 98 18.90 -3.39 10.56
CA MET A 98 17.59 -3.60 11.15
C MET A 98 17.56 -3.10 12.60
N GLN A 99 17.10 -1.87 12.82
CA GLN A 99 16.74 -1.41 14.15
C GLN A 99 15.26 -1.73 14.39
N ARG A 100 15.00 -2.58 15.39
CA ARG A 100 13.70 -3.22 15.72
C ARG A 100 12.64 -2.31 16.36
N ASN A 101 12.84 -1.00 16.32
CA ASN A 101 11.91 -0.04 16.89
C ASN A 101 11.41 0.87 15.77
N SER A 102 10.38 0.38 15.07
CA SER A 102 9.69 1.12 14.04
C SER A 102 8.89 2.27 14.67
N SER A 103 9.11 3.50 14.21
CA SER A 103 8.25 4.65 14.55
C SER A 103 6.95 4.67 13.73
N PHE A 104 6.73 3.66 12.89
CA PHE A 104 5.56 3.55 12.04
C PHE A 104 4.30 3.31 12.88
N SER A 105 3.30 4.16 12.67
CA SER A 105 1.98 4.01 13.28
C SER A 105 0.99 3.45 12.27
N GLU A 106 0.63 2.17 12.42
CA GLU A 106 -0.36 1.50 11.55
C GLU A 106 -1.70 2.25 11.56
N SER A 107 -2.16 2.69 12.73
CA SER A 107 -3.42 3.43 12.88
C SER A 107 -3.37 4.81 12.22
N GLU A 108 -2.24 5.52 12.31
CA GLU A 108 -2.07 6.83 11.68
C GLU A 108 -2.00 6.73 10.15
N CYS A 109 -1.26 5.75 9.64
CA CYS A 109 -1.24 5.44 8.21
C CYS A 109 -2.65 5.11 7.71
N MET A 110 -3.35 4.18 8.36
CA MET A 110 -4.72 3.79 7.97
C MET A 110 -5.71 4.95 8.04
N ARG A 111 -5.61 5.82 9.05
CA ARG A 111 -6.44 7.03 9.16
C ARG A 111 -6.25 7.95 7.95
N ASN A 112 -5.01 8.22 7.56
CA ASN A 112 -4.72 9.07 6.40
C ASN A 112 -5.15 8.41 5.07
N ILE A 113 -5.00 7.09 4.93
CA ILE A 113 -5.56 6.34 3.79
C ILE A 113 -7.08 6.51 3.72
N MET A 114 -7.79 6.40 4.84
CA MET A 114 -9.25 6.60 4.86
C MET A 114 -9.65 8.03 4.50
N LYS A 115 -8.85 9.04 4.90
CA LYS A 115 -9.04 10.44 4.47
C LYS A 115 -8.87 10.62 2.96
N ASP A 116 -7.83 10.00 2.37
CA ASP A 116 -7.66 9.97 0.91
C ASP A 116 -8.89 9.35 0.23
N LEU A 117 -9.36 8.19 0.70
CA LEU A 117 -10.53 7.53 0.13
C LEU A 117 -11.81 8.36 0.25
N ALA A 118 -12.04 9.02 1.39
CA ALA A 118 -13.19 9.89 1.58
C ALA A 118 -13.16 11.10 0.64
N HIS A 119 -11.98 11.70 0.45
CA HIS A 119 -11.79 12.78 -0.52
C HIS A 119 -12.16 12.33 -1.94
N TYR A 120 -11.61 11.21 -2.41
CA TYR A 120 -11.86 10.74 -3.78
C TYR A 120 -13.28 10.19 -4.00
N ASP A 121 -13.92 9.64 -2.97
CA ASP A 121 -15.35 9.34 -2.99
C ASP A 121 -16.18 10.60 -3.27
N ALA A 122 -15.95 11.69 -2.53
CA ALA A 122 -16.63 12.96 -2.73
C ALA A 122 -16.34 13.58 -4.12
N VAL A 123 -15.09 13.53 -4.59
CA VAL A 123 -14.71 13.95 -5.96
C VAL A 123 -15.57 13.22 -6.98
N ILE A 124 -15.54 11.89 -6.96
CA ILE A 124 -16.18 11.06 -7.99
C ILE A 124 -17.69 11.23 -7.94
N GLN A 125 -18.30 11.23 -6.75
CA GLN A 125 -19.74 11.44 -6.59
C GLN A 125 -20.17 12.81 -7.13
N SER A 126 -19.44 13.88 -6.80
CA SER A 126 -19.79 15.23 -7.27
C SER A 126 -19.69 15.35 -8.79
N TYR A 127 -18.66 14.75 -9.40
CA TYR A 127 -18.48 14.75 -10.85
C TYR A 127 -19.60 13.96 -11.56
N LEU A 128 -19.99 12.81 -11.03
CA LEU A 128 -21.05 11.98 -11.59
C LEU A 128 -22.44 12.65 -11.57
N ARG A 129 -22.65 13.67 -10.73
CA ARG A 129 -23.89 14.46 -10.73
C ARG A 129 -24.03 15.37 -11.95
N ILE A 130 -22.90 15.78 -12.55
CA ILE A 130 -22.88 16.72 -13.68
C ILE A 130 -22.47 16.04 -15.00
N ALA A 131 -21.80 14.89 -14.95
CA ALA A 131 -21.30 14.19 -16.11
C ALA A 131 -21.64 12.70 -16.04
N HIS A 132 -22.22 12.17 -17.12
CA HIS A 132 -22.51 10.74 -17.22
C HIS A 132 -21.27 9.97 -17.68
N VAL A 133 -20.45 9.50 -16.73
CA VAL A 133 -19.25 8.69 -17.00
C VAL A 133 -19.34 7.35 -16.26
N PRO A 134 -20.06 6.34 -16.83
CA PRO A 134 -20.28 5.05 -16.19
C PRO A 134 -19.01 4.32 -15.76
N LEU A 135 -17.90 4.60 -16.44
CA LEU A 135 -16.59 4.02 -16.18
C LEU A 135 -16.08 4.32 -14.76
N LEU A 136 -16.57 5.37 -14.10
CA LEU A 136 -16.20 5.70 -12.72
C LEU A 136 -16.98 4.90 -11.67
N ASN A 137 -18.13 4.30 -12.01
CA ASN A 137 -18.98 3.59 -11.06
C ASN A 137 -18.29 2.40 -10.37
N PRO A 138 -17.53 1.53 -11.08
CA PRO A 138 -16.80 0.44 -10.43
C PRO A 138 -15.75 0.96 -9.45
N THR A 139 -15.11 2.08 -9.77
CA THR A 139 -14.11 2.72 -8.90
C THR A 139 -14.78 3.27 -7.65
N LEU A 140 -15.89 3.98 -7.81
CA LEU A 140 -16.68 4.51 -6.70
C LEU A 140 -17.15 3.38 -5.75
N GLY A 141 -17.67 2.29 -6.31
CA GLY A 141 -18.13 1.14 -5.52
C GLY A 141 -17.02 0.53 -4.66
N ILE A 142 -15.83 0.32 -5.22
CA ILE A 142 -14.70 -0.23 -4.45
C ILE A 142 -14.25 0.74 -3.34
N ILE A 143 -14.24 2.06 -3.60
CA ILE A 143 -13.89 3.04 -2.56
C ILE A 143 -14.89 2.98 -1.40
N GLN A 144 -16.18 2.89 -1.70
CA GLN A 144 -17.24 2.77 -0.69
C GLN A 144 -17.10 1.48 0.12
N ASP A 145 -16.82 0.36 -0.55
CA ASP A 145 -16.56 -0.92 0.11
C ASP A 145 -15.33 -0.86 1.03
N LEU A 146 -14.23 -0.28 0.56
CA LEU A 146 -13.02 -0.07 1.37
C LEU A 146 -13.32 0.78 2.62
N ARG A 147 -14.02 1.90 2.46
CA ARG A 147 -14.37 2.75 3.61
C ARG A 147 -15.26 2.04 4.61
N LYS A 148 -16.19 1.21 4.14
CA LYS A 148 -17.09 0.44 5.01
C LYS A 148 -16.39 -0.72 5.71
N LYS A 149 -15.56 -1.47 4.99
CA LYS A 149 -14.98 -2.74 5.46
C LYS A 149 -13.60 -2.60 6.08
N CYS A 150 -12.85 -1.57 5.74
CA CYS A 150 -11.43 -1.42 6.10
C CYS A 150 -11.14 -0.23 7.00
N SER A 151 -12.15 0.56 7.37
CA SER A 151 -11.96 1.61 8.35
C SER A 151 -11.62 1.01 9.72
N PRO A 152 -10.56 1.49 10.39
CA PRO A 152 -10.32 1.16 11.79
C PRO A 152 -11.48 1.72 12.62
N MET A 153 -12.14 0.88 13.41
CA MET A 153 -13.17 1.34 14.34
C MET A 153 -12.54 2.29 15.37
N ALA A 154 -12.72 3.59 15.16
CA ALA A 154 -12.57 4.63 16.17
C ALA A 154 -13.79 5.54 16.04
N ASP A 155 -14.45 5.76 17.16
CA ASP A 155 -15.61 6.65 17.31
C ASP A 155 -15.42 7.99 16.58
N GLY A 156 -16.49 8.43 15.93
CA GLY A 156 -16.86 9.83 15.94
C GLY A 156 -16.27 10.76 14.87
N ASP A 157 -15.12 10.50 14.27
CA ASP A 157 -14.56 11.45 13.29
C ASP A 157 -15.03 11.13 11.86
N ASN A 158 -16.31 11.43 11.62
CA ASN A 158 -16.78 11.77 10.29
C ASN A 158 -16.18 13.13 9.89
N ASP A 159 -14.88 13.18 9.67
CA ASP A 159 -14.20 14.29 9.01
C ASP A 159 -14.54 14.22 7.52
N ALA A 160 -15.84 14.31 7.21
CA ALA A 160 -16.36 14.58 5.90
C ALA A 160 -15.95 16.02 5.60
N SER A 161 -14.68 16.19 5.22
CA SER A 161 -14.21 17.44 4.66
C SER A 161 -15.18 17.79 3.53
N GLU A 162 -15.92 18.88 3.69
CA GLU A 162 -16.81 19.39 2.66
C GLU A 162 -15.95 19.84 1.49
N VAL A 163 -15.61 18.90 0.61
CA VAL A 163 -14.82 19.24 -0.55
C VAL A 163 -15.74 19.89 -1.57
N PHE A 164 -15.74 21.22 -1.58
CA PHE A 164 -16.48 22.00 -2.54
C PHE A 164 -15.79 21.94 -3.90
N PHE A 165 -16.22 21.01 -4.75
CA PHE A 165 -15.82 20.97 -6.14
C PHE A 165 -16.70 21.92 -6.94
N SER A 166 -16.17 23.12 -7.23
CA SER A 166 -16.78 24.04 -8.19
C SER A 166 -16.47 23.55 -9.60
N TRP A 167 -17.22 22.55 -10.05
CA TRP A 167 -17.27 22.19 -11.46
C TRP A 167 -17.89 23.37 -12.22
N LYS A 168 -17.26 23.77 -13.33
CA LYS A 168 -17.67 24.97 -14.08
C LYS A 168 -18.82 24.70 -15.05
N ASN A 169 -19.28 23.44 -15.11
CA ASN A 169 -20.20 22.92 -16.11
C ASN A 169 -19.66 23.09 -17.54
N ASP A 170 -18.34 23.16 -17.66
CA ASP A 170 -17.62 23.16 -18.94
C ASP A 170 -17.16 21.73 -19.19
N SER A 171 -17.80 21.06 -20.14
CA SER A 171 -17.60 19.63 -20.39
C SER A 171 -16.14 19.26 -20.67
N PHE A 172 -15.33 20.17 -21.23
CA PHE A 172 -13.92 19.91 -21.50
C PHE A 172 -13.05 20.20 -20.28
N MET A 173 -13.22 21.38 -19.65
CA MET A 173 -12.40 21.79 -18.51
C MET A 173 -12.65 20.91 -17.29
N ASP A 174 -13.91 20.56 -16.99
CA ASP A 174 -14.26 19.70 -15.87
C ASP A 174 -13.73 18.27 -16.09
N ARG A 175 -13.81 17.77 -17.32
CA ARG A 175 -13.22 16.47 -17.69
C ARG A 175 -11.70 16.49 -17.61
N GLN A 176 -11.05 17.58 -18.04
CA GLN A 176 -9.61 17.75 -17.89
C GLN A 176 -9.21 17.73 -16.40
N GLU A 177 -9.95 18.43 -15.56
CA GLU A 177 -9.69 18.48 -14.13
C GLU A 177 -9.89 17.12 -13.46
N MET A 178 -10.98 16.43 -13.80
CA MET A 178 -11.24 15.07 -13.34
C MET A 178 -10.12 14.10 -13.79
N CYS A 179 -9.66 14.21 -15.03
CA CYS A 179 -8.52 13.44 -15.52
C CYS A 179 -7.25 13.68 -14.69
N LYS A 180 -6.93 14.94 -14.32
CA LYS A 180 -5.79 15.26 -13.45
C LYS A 180 -5.95 14.67 -12.05
N MET A 181 -7.14 14.75 -11.47
CA MET A 181 -7.45 14.18 -10.15
C MET A 181 -7.28 12.66 -10.15
N MET A 182 -7.80 11.96 -11.17
CA MET A 182 -7.65 10.51 -11.28
C MET A 182 -6.20 10.05 -11.49
N ARG A 183 -5.40 10.83 -12.25
CA ARG A 183 -3.94 10.59 -12.34
C ARG A 183 -3.25 10.78 -11.00
N GLY A 184 -3.63 11.80 -10.23
CA GLY A 184 -3.14 12.00 -8.86
C GLY A 184 -3.52 10.86 -7.93
N PHE A 185 -4.77 10.41 -8.02
CA PHE A 185 -5.26 9.30 -7.21
C PHE A 185 -4.52 8.01 -7.52
N TYR A 186 -4.28 7.71 -8.80
CA TYR A 186 -3.48 6.57 -9.21
C TYR A 186 -2.10 6.57 -8.54
N ALA A 187 -1.40 7.70 -8.56
CA ALA A 187 -0.10 7.85 -7.91
C ALA A 187 -0.19 7.63 -6.38
N ARG A 188 -1.23 8.18 -5.74
CA ARG A 188 -1.49 7.98 -4.31
C ARG A 188 -1.76 6.51 -4.00
N LEU A 189 -2.53 5.81 -4.83
CA LEU A 189 -2.85 4.39 -4.65
C LEU A 189 -1.67 3.45 -4.79
N ILE A 190 -0.65 3.80 -5.59
CA ILE A 190 0.61 3.06 -5.60
C ILE A 190 1.25 3.10 -4.21
N THR A 191 1.28 4.28 -3.58
CA THR A 191 1.81 4.45 -2.22
C THR A 191 0.98 3.68 -1.20
N ILE A 192 -0.35 3.80 -1.28
CA ILE A 192 -1.29 3.08 -0.41
C ILE A 192 -1.11 1.57 -0.54
N ASN A 193 -1.01 1.02 -1.75
CA ASN A 193 -0.83 -0.42 -1.96
C ASN A 193 0.50 -0.93 -1.39
N ARG A 194 1.58 -0.14 -1.48
CA ARG A 194 2.85 -0.47 -0.83
C ARG A 194 2.71 -0.50 0.69
N ALA A 195 2.06 0.50 1.27
CA ALA A 195 1.79 0.57 2.70
C ALA A 195 0.93 -0.61 3.17
N MET A 196 -0.12 -0.97 2.42
CA MET A 196 -0.95 -2.14 2.73
C MET A 196 -0.14 -3.44 2.68
N GLY A 197 0.76 -3.60 1.70
CA GLY A 197 1.67 -4.75 1.65
C GLY A 197 2.57 -4.82 2.89
N TYR A 198 3.14 -3.70 3.31
CA TYR A 198 3.96 -3.59 4.52
C TYR A 198 3.14 -3.94 5.78
N ILE A 199 1.95 -3.37 5.95
CA ILE A 199 1.05 -3.69 7.07
C ILE A 199 0.67 -5.18 7.08
N SER A 200 0.32 -5.75 5.93
CA SER A 200 -0.05 -7.17 5.81
C SER A 200 1.11 -8.12 6.11
N SER A 201 2.36 -7.73 5.82
CA SER A 201 3.54 -8.54 6.15
C SER A 201 3.81 -8.61 7.65
N GLY A 202 3.38 -7.61 8.41
CA GLY A 202 3.68 -7.48 9.84
C GLY A 202 5.12 -7.05 10.13
N ASP A 203 5.91 -6.68 9.12
CA ASP A 203 7.31 -6.25 9.26
C ASP A 203 7.49 -5.09 10.24
N HIS A 204 6.49 -4.21 10.37
CA HIS A 204 6.51 -3.09 11.33
C HIS A 204 6.36 -3.49 12.80
N ARG A 205 6.03 -4.75 13.07
CA ARG A 205 5.80 -5.29 14.42
C ARG A 205 7.03 -6.01 14.98
N MET A 206 8.12 -6.10 14.21
CA MET A 206 9.32 -6.90 14.51
C MET A 206 10.50 -6.07 15.06
#